data_AF-A0A6A1VEL2-F1
#
_entry.id   AF-A0A6A1VEL2-F1
#
_cell.length_a   1.000
_cell.length_b   1.000
_cell.length_c   1.000
_cell.angle_alpha   90.00
_cell.angle_beta   90.00
_cell.angle_gamma   90.00
#
_symmetry.space_group_name_H-M   'P 1'
#
loop_
_entity.id
_entity.type
_entity.pdbx_description
1 polymer ?
#
loop_
_entity_poly.entity_id
_entity_poly.type
_entity_poly.pdbx_seq_one_letter_code
_entity_poly.pdbx_strand_id
1 'polypeptide(L)' 'MKGTNNSEEEMLKLLKIGMCCCEWNVETRWQLREALEKIEELKERDNDDDYYSTYASEGDLYSSRPMTEEDFSFLG' A
#
# COMPACT_ATOMS: atom_id res chain seq x y z
N MET A 1 10.55 15.45 -4.16
CA MET A 1 10.15 14.23 -3.45
C MET A 1 10.04 14.56 -1.97
N LYS A 2 8.81 14.76 -1.48
CA LYS A 2 8.50 15.06 -0.09
C LYS A 2 7.65 13.89 0.42
N GLY A 3 8.30 12.76 0.71
CA GLY A 3 7.58 11.53 1.06
C GLY A 3 8.44 10.34 1.46
N THR A 4 9.78 10.40 1.32
CA THR A 4 10.65 9.25 1.63
C THR A 4 11.17 9.24 3.06
N ASN A 5 11.28 10.41 3.71
CA ASN A 5 11.93 10.51 5.02
C ASN A 5 11.12 9.83 6.14
N ASN A 6 9.78 9.87 6.06
CA ASN A 6 8.91 9.22 7.04
C ASN A 6 8.97 7.68 6.91
N SER A 7 9.01 7.18 5.67
CA SER A 7 9.02 5.73 5.41
C SER A 7 10.27 5.02 5.92
N GLU A 8 11.44 5.66 5.86
CA GLU A 8 12.68 5.09 6.40
C GLU A 8 12.64 5.00 7.93
N GLU A 9 12.11 6.03 8.59
CA GLU A 9 11.95 6.04 10.04
C GLU A 9 10.97 4.96 10.51
N GLU A 10 9.83 4.79 9.83
CA GLU A 10 8.85 3.73 10.11
C GLU A 10 9.44 2.33 9.90
N MET A 11 10.20 2.14 8.82
CA MET A 11 10.92 0.89 8.57
C MET A 11 11.90 0.54 9.69
N LEU A 12 12.62 1.52 10.22
CA LEU A 12 13.51 1.32 11.37
C LEU A 12 12.75 0.96 12.64
N LYS A 13 11.58 1.56 12.87
CA LYS A 13 10.70 1.22 14.01
C LYS A 13 10.19 -0.22 13.88
N LEU A 14 9.70 -0.62 12.71
CA LEU A 14 9.26 -2.00 12.44
C LEU A 14 10.39 -3.00 12.61
N LEU A 15 11.60 -2.70 12.12
CA LEU A 15 12.78 -3.54 12.31
C LEU A 15 13.08 -3.75 13.79
N LYS A 16 13.02 -2.69 14.61
CA LYS A 16 13.25 -2.78 16.05
C LYS A 16 12.23 -3.71 16.73
N ILE A 17 10.95 -3.61 16.36
CA ILE A 17 9.89 -4.53 16.84
C ILE A 17 10.23 -5.97 16.46
N GLY A 18 10.61 -6.21 15.20
CA GLY A 18 11.01 -7.53 14.71
C GLY A 18 12.20 -8.11 15.48
N MET A 19 13.20 -7.29 15.81
CA MET A 19 14.32 -7.71 16.64
C MET A 19 13.87 -8.15 18.04
N CYS A 20 12.98 -7.38 18.69
CA CYS A 20 12.41 -7.74 20.00
C CYS A 20 11.62 -9.07 19.97
N CYS A 21 11.00 -9.41 18.83
CA CYS A 21 10.32 -10.69 18.62
C CYS A 21 11.29 -11.87 18.40
N CYS A 22 12.52 -11.59 17.99
CA CYS A 22 13.55 -12.59 17.67
C CYS A 22 14.64 -12.71 18.75
N GLU A 23 14.44 -12.05 19.90
CA GLU A 23 15.36 -12.14 21.04
C GLU A 23 15.59 -13.60 21.46
N TRP A 24 16.86 -13.93 21.74
CA TRP A 24 17.24 -15.28 22.20
C TRP A 24 16.66 -15.58 23.58
N ASN A 25 16.64 -14.57 24.46
CA ASN A 25 16.08 -14.73 25.79
C ASN A 25 14.55 -14.65 25.74
N VAL A 26 13.89 -15.76 26.08
CA VAL A 26 12.44 -15.91 26.07
C VAL A 26 11.74 -14.94 27.03
N GLU A 27 12.40 -14.53 28.12
CA GLU A 27 11.82 -13.62 29.11
C GLU A 27 11.74 -12.17 28.62
N THR A 28 12.65 -11.79 27.71
CA THR A 28 12.69 -10.44 27.13
C THR A 28 12.07 -10.39 25.74
N ARG A 29 11.88 -11.55 25.10
CA ARG A 29 11.26 -11.66 23.78
C ARG A 29 9.80 -11.27 23.84
N TRP A 30 9.42 -10.34 22.97
CA TRP A 30 8.04 -9.87 22.91
C TRP A 30 7.09 -10.97 22.48
N GLN A 31 5.94 -11.02 23.14
CA GLN A 31 4.83 -11.86 22.72
C GLN A 31 4.10 -11.21 21.54
N LEU A 32 3.41 -12.03 20.75
CA LEU A 32 2.66 -11.56 19.58
C LEU A 32 1.71 -10.39 19.91
N ARG A 33 1.07 -10.42 21.08
CA ARG A 33 0.17 -9.35 21.53
C ARG A 33 0.89 -8.01 21.68
N GLU A 34 2.04 -8.01 22.33
CA GLU A 34 2.85 -6.81 22.58
C GLU A 34 3.41 -6.24 21.27
N ALA A 35 3.87 -7.12 20.38
CA ALA A 35 4.33 -6.72 19.05
C ALA A 35 3.22 -6.06 18.22
N LEU A 36 2.00 -6.61 18.24
CA LEU A 36 0.85 -6.03 17.53
C LEU A 36 0.44 -4.67 18.10
N GLU A 37 0.43 -4.52 19.42
CA GLU A 37 0.15 -3.22 20.06
C GLU A 37 1.16 -2.16 19.60
N LYS A 38 2.44 -2.51 19.55
CA LYS A 38 3.50 -1.61 19.09
C LYS A 38 3.46 -1.31 17.61
N ILE A 39 2.96 -2.23 16.78
CA ILE A 39 2.76 -1.97 15.35
C ILE A 39 1.57 -1.02 15.13
N GLU A 40 0.48 -1.17 15.88
CA GLU A 40 -0.68 -0.26 15.75
C GLU A 40 -0.34 1.17 16.17
N GLU A 41 0.56 1.36 17.15
CA GLU A 41 1.10 2.68 17.52
C GLU A 41 1.84 3.37 16.36
N LEU A 42 2.32 2.62 15.34
CA LEU A 42 3.03 3.17 14.18
C LEU A 42 2.11 3.61 13.04
N LYS A 43 0.83 3.21 13.09
CA LYS A 43 -0.13 3.54 12.05
C LYS A 43 -0.42 5.04 12.13
N GLU A 44 0.09 5.82 11.18
CA GLU A 44 -0.33 7.21 11.04
C GLU A 44 -1.85 7.21 10.81
N ARG A 45 -2.57 8.11 11.48
CA ARG A 45 -3.97 8.40 11.13
C ARG A 45 -3.95 8.95 9.72
N ASP A 46 -4.16 8.08 8.73
CA ASP A 46 -4.43 8.48 7.36
C ASP A 46 -5.40 9.66 7.41
N ASN A 47 -4.95 10.79 6.88
CA ASN A 47 -5.77 11.98 6.76
C ASN A 47 -7.04 11.58 5.98
N ASP A 48 -8.17 11.69 6.67
CA ASP A 48 -9.55 11.47 6.19
C ASP A 48 -9.98 12.46 5.07
N ASP A 49 -9.05 13.02 4.27
CA ASP A 49 -9.32 14.21 3.43
C ASP A 49 -9.02 14.04 1.94
N ASP A 50 -8.70 12.83 1.45
CA ASP A 50 -8.44 12.60 0.02
C ASP A 50 -9.56 11.80 -0.70
N TYR A 51 -10.66 11.46 -0.03
CA TYR A 51 -11.76 10.66 -0.61
C TYR A 51 -12.76 11.46 -1.47
N TYR A 52 -12.59 12.77 -1.66
CA TYR A 52 -13.56 13.62 -2.40
C TYR A 52 -13.04 14.17 -3.75
N SER A 53 -12.39 13.34 -4.58
CA SER A 53 -12.09 13.73 -5.97
C SER A 53 -12.23 12.57 -6.95
N THR A 54 -13.43 12.00 -7.07
CA THR A 54 -13.85 11.20 -8.25
C THR A 54 -15.37 11.27 -8.38
N TYR A 55 -15.93 12.41 -8.82
CA TYR A 55 -17.28 12.42 -9.39
C TYR A 55 -17.51 13.46 -10.49
N ALA A 56 -16.48 14.13 -11.02
CA ALA A 56 -16.64 15.03 -12.15
C ALA A 56 -15.79 14.58 -13.36
N SER A 57 -16.17 13.46 -13.96
CA SER A 57 -15.81 13.19 -15.36
C SER A 57 -17.01 12.56 -16.05
N GLU A 58 -18.02 13.40 -16.29
CA GLU A 58 -19.06 13.12 -17.27
C GLU A 58 -18.67 13.86 -18.55
N GLY A 59 -18.61 13.14 -19.67
CA GLY A 59 -18.52 13.73 -21.01
C GLY A 59 -17.35 13.23 -21.85
N ASP A 60 -17.57 12.14 -22.59
CA ASP A 60 -17.53 12.13 -24.08
C ASP A 60 -17.29 10.69 -24.58
N LEU A 61 -18.36 10.01 -24.99
CA LEU A 61 -18.81 9.86 -26.38
C LEU A 61 -17.88 8.99 -27.26
N TYR A 62 -18.24 7.70 -27.32
CA TYR A 62 -18.32 6.87 -28.54
C TYR A 62 -17.20 7.00 -29.60
N SER A 63 -16.36 5.96 -29.71
CA SER A 63 -16.06 5.36 -31.01
C SER A 63 -15.45 3.97 -30.85
N SER A 64 -16.30 2.95 -30.78
CA SER A 64 -15.88 1.55 -30.87
C SER A 64 -16.31 1.04 -32.24
N ARG A 65 -15.38 1.08 -33.20
CA ARG A 65 -15.53 0.36 -34.46
C ARG A 65 -15.36 -1.14 -34.15
N PRO A 66 -16.31 -2.03 -34.49
CA PRO A 66 -16.12 -3.46 -34.31
C PRO A 66 -15.01 -3.94 -35.26
N MET A 67 -14.05 -4.71 -34.74
CA MET A 67 -13.02 -5.35 -35.55
C MET A 67 -13.68 -6.34 -36.51
N THR A 68 -13.47 -6.19 -37.81
CA THR A 68 -13.97 -7.12 -38.82
C THR A 68 -12.98 -8.26 -39.03
N GLU A 69 -13.50 -9.43 -39.42
CA GLU A 69 -12.76 -10.69 -39.63
C GLU A 69 -11.61 -10.62 -40.67
N GLU A 70 -11.48 -9.50 -41.37
CA GLU A 70 -10.48 -9.24 -42.40
C GLU A 70 -9.09 -8.95 -41.80
N ASP A 71 -9.01 -8.45 -40.56
CA ASP A 71 -7.76 -8.13 -39.85
C ASP A 71 -6.98 -9.38 -39.39
N PHE A 72 -7.60 -10.56 -39.39
CA PHE A 72 -6.94 -11.83 -39.02
C PHE A 72 -6.07 -12.42 -40.14
N SER A 73 -6.20 -11.92 -41.37
CA SER A 73 -5.53 -12.49 -42.54
C SER A 73 -4.06 -12.09 -42.71
N PHE A 74 -3.56 -11.14 -41.90
CA PHE A 74 -2.19 -10.61 -42.02
C PHE A 74 -1.14 -11.33 -41.14
N LEU A 75 -1.54 -12.35 -40.38
CA LEU A 75 -0.68 -13.15 -39.49
C LEU A 75 -0.40 -14.58 -40.02
N GLY A 76 -0.79 -14.87 -41.26
CA GLY A 76 -0.54 -16.14 -41.96
C GLY A 76 0.66 -16.07 -42.89
#